data_AF-A0A3L8PRA7-F1
#
_entry.id   AF-A0A3L8PRA7-F1
#
_cell.length_a   1.000
_cell.length_b   1.000
_cell.length_c   1.000
_cell.angle_alpha   90.00
_cell.angle_beta   90.00
_cell.angle_gamma   90.00
#
_symmetry.space_group_name_H-M   'P 1'
#
loop_
_entity.id
_entity.type
_entity.pdbx_description
1 polymer ?
#
loop_
_entity_poly.entity_id
_entity_poly.type
_entity_poly.pdbx_seq_one_letter_code
_entity_poly.pdbx_strand_id
1 'polypeptide(L)'
;MRNFHVWISAVSALLVVACGGDKNQDEQLVSIKGKVFDDYINGAKVCLDTTQNGVCDPNEPTAMSTEGGKFTLTDVPKAHQAQYSLIAEVSVKAIDEMNGKTVPKPYTMSAPAGSNVINPSRL
;
A
#
# COMPACT_ATOMS: atom_id res chain seq x y z
N MET A 1 21.80 25.60 68.69
CA MET A 1 22.86 24.96 67.88
C MET A 1 22.62 23.46 67.87
N ARG A 2 22.79 22.79 66.70
CA ARG A 2 22.48 21.39 66.33
C ARG A 2 21.07 21.25 65.71
N ASN A 3 20.86 21.37 64.39
CA ASN A 3 21.40 20.71 63.17
C ASN A 3 20.69 19.38 62.86
N PHE A 4 19.91 19.41 61.76
CA PHE A 4 19.52 18.40 60.77
C PHE A 4 19.80 16.89 61.01
N HIS A 5 18.80 16.02 60.83
CA HIS A 5 18.64 15.24 59.59
C HIS A 5 17.40 14.32 59.61
N VAL A 6 16.74 14.25 58.45
CA VAL A 6 15.55 13.47 58.11
C VAL A 6 15.94 12.01 57.84
N TRP A 7 15.16 11.05 58.33
CA TRP A 7 15.15 9.67 57.84
C TRP A 7 13.70 9.27 57.57
N ILE A 8 13.29 9.32 56.30
CA ILE A 8 11.99 8.86 55.81
C ILE A 8 12.09 7.35 55.60
N SER A 9 11.42 6.59 56.47
CA SER A 9 11.21 5.14 56.28
C SER A 9 10.15 4.90 55.21
N ALA A 10 10.47 3.93 54.35
CA ALA A 10 9.71 3.48 53.21
C ALA A 10 8.30 2.95 53.53
N VAL A 11 7.34 3.26 52.66
CA VAL A 11 6.22 2.36 52.35
C VAL A 11 6.07 2.33 50.82
N SER A 12 6.48 1.20 50.25
CA SER A 12 6.23 0.87 48.85
C SER A 12 4.74 0.62 48.65
N ALA A 13 4.13 1.37 47.74
CA ALA A 13 2.88 1.02 47.08
C ALA A 13 3.14 1.02 45.57
N LEU A 14 3.56 -0.13 45.04
CA LEU A 14 3.58 -0.40 43.61
C LEU A 14 2.13 -0.58 43.14
N LEU A 15 1.52 0.50 42.68
CA LEU A 15 0.32 0.42 41.86
C LEU A 15 0.75 0.07 40.43
N VAL A 16 0.66 -1.21 40.09
CA VAL A 16 0.74 -1.66 38.70
C VAL A 16 -0.53 -1.19 38.01
N VAL A 17 -0.47 -0.03 37.35
CA VAL A 17 -1.44 0.30 36.30
C VAL A 17 -1.11 -0.60 35.11
N ALA A 18 -1.75 -1.76 35.09
CA ALA A 18 -1.96 -2.53 33.88
C ALA A 18 -2.96 -1.73 33.03
N CYS A 19 -2.46 -0.80 32.20
CA CYS A 19 -3.27 -0.26 31.12
C CYS A 19 -3.32 -1.35 30.04
N GLY A 20 -4.41 -2.11 30.06
CA GLY A 20 -4.80 -3.03 28.99
C GLY A 20 -4.89 -2.24 27.69
N GLY A 21 -3.87 -2.39 26.86
CA GLY A 21 -3.91 -1.96 25.47
C GLY A 21 -4.83 -2.89 24.71
N ASP A 22 -6.12 -2.54 24.70
CA ASP A 22 -7.12 -3.03 23.76
C ASP A 22 -6.59 -2.71 22.35
N LYS A 23 -5.79 -3.62 21.79
CA LYS A 23 -5.43 -3.58 20.37
C LYS A 23 -6.66 -4.02 19.60
N ASN A 24 -7.66 -3.14 19.54
CA ASN A 24 -8.58 -3.13 18.42
C ASN A 24 -7.71 -2.84 17.20
N GLN A 25 -7.18 -3.91 16.60
CA GLN A 25 -6.70 -3.91 15.24
C GLN A 25 -7.94 -3.77 14.36
N ASP A 26 -8.58 -2.61 14.45
CA ASP A 26 -9.44 -2.15 13.37
C ASP A 26 -8.46 -1.97 12.21
N GLU A 27 -8.40 -2.97 11.34
CA GLU A 27 -7.59 -2.92 10.14
C GLU A 27 -8.08 -1.72 9.34
N GLN A 28 -7.42 -0.59 9.53
CA GLN A 28 -7.79 0.64 8.86
C GLN A 28 -7.75 0.40 7.35
N LEU A 29 -8.92 0.25 6.73
CA LEU A 29 -9.03 0.11 5.29
C LEU A 29 -8.89 1.48 4.64
N VAL A 30 -8.15 1.51 3.53
CA VAL A 30 -7.88 2.71 2.74
C VAL A 30 -8.10 2.42 1.25
N SER A 31 -8.18 3.49 0.47
CA SER A 31 -8.13 3.39 -0.98
C SER A 31 -6.78 3.84 -1.51
N ILE A 32 -6.15 3.02 -2.36
CA ILE A 32 -4.92 3.39 -3.08
C ILE A 32 -5.34 3.94 -4.43
N LYS A 33 -5.10 5.24 -4.63
CA LYS A 33 -5.35 5.92 -5.91
C LYS A 33 -4.03 6.15 -6.60
N GLY A 34 -3.95 5.79 -7.87
CA GLY A 34 -2.72 5.88 -8.62
C GLY A 34 -2.90 5.96 -10.12
N LYS A 35 -1.77 5.87 -10.83
CA LYS A 35 -1.73 5.88 -12.29
C LYS A 35 -0.81 4.79 -12.82
N VAL A 36 -1.24 4.12 -13.88
CA VAL A 36 -0.41 3.32 -14.79
C VAL A 36 0.09 4.25 -15.88
N PHE A 37 1.40 4.41 -15.93
CA PHE A 37 2.07 5.41 -16.75
C PHE A 37 3.11 4.69 -17.61
N ASP A 38 2.74 4.34 -18.82
CA ASP A 38 3.63 4.04 -19.94
C ASP A 38 2.99 4.75 -21.12
N ASP A 39 3.17 6.08 -21.15
CA ASP A 39 2.38 6.99 -21.99
C ASP A 39 0.85 6.94 -21.77
N TYR A 40 0.46 6.60 -20.53
CA TYR A 40 -0.92 6.36 -20.05
C TYR A 40 -1.59 5.14 -20.68
N ILE A 41 -1.83 4.13 -19.85
CA ILE A 41 -2.45 2.87 -20.29
C ILE A 41 -3.86 2.75 -19.72
N ASN A 42 -4.86 2.68 -20.59
CA ASN A 42 -6.26 2.44 -20.25
C ASN A 42 -6.61 0.96 -20.45
N GLY A 43 -7.18 0.31 -19.45
CA GLY A 43 -7.55 -1.11 -19.49
C GLY A 43 -6.45 -2.07 -19.05
N ALA A 44 -5.46 -1.62 -18.27
CA ALA A 44 -4.53 -2.49 -17.55
C ALA A 44 -5.19 -3.04 -16.29
N LYS A 45 -4.93 -4.31 -15.96
CA LYS A 45 -5.31 -4.88 -14.66
C LYS A 45 -4.24 -4.50 -13.64
N VAL A 46 -4.62 -3.78 -12.60
CA VAL A 46 -3.74 -3.35 -11.52
C VAL A 46 -4.05 -4.16 -10.27
N CYS A 47 -3.03 -4.61 -9.55
CA CYS A 47 -3.19 -5.28 -8.26
C CYS A 47 -2.11 -4.84 -7.27
N LEU A 48 -2.41 -5.04 -5.98
CA LEU A 48 -1.41 -5.01 -4.91
C LEU A 48 -0.88 -6.44 -4.71
N ASP A 49 0.40 -6.67 -5.02
CA ASP A 49 1.05 -7.99 -5.02
C ASP A 49 1.38 -8.44 -3.59
N THR A 50 0.35 -8.91 -2.89
CA THR A 50 0.41 -9.40 -1.52
C THR A 50 1.09 -10.76 -1.40
N THR A 51 1.17 -11.53 -2.49
CA THR A 51 1.87 -12.81 -2.54
C THR A 51 3.34 -12.69 -2.94
N GLN A 52 3.76 -11.50 -3.41
CA GLN A 52 5.11 -11.16 -3.85
C GLN A 52 5.63 -12.02 -5.00
N ASN A 53 4.75 -12.43 -5.90
CA ASN A 53 5.09 -13.28 -7.05
C ASN A 53 5.16 -12.51 -8.38
N GLY A 54 4.86 -11.20 -8.37
CA GLY A 54 4.93 -10.33 -9.54
C GLY A 54 3.79 -10.52 -10.55
N VAL A 55 2.70 -11.20 -10.19
CA VAL A 55 1.51 -11.38 -11.03
C VAL A 55 0.25 -11.03 -10.25
N CYS A 56 -0.82 -10.67 -10.95
CA CYS A 56 -2.08 -10.32 -10.29
C CYS A 56 -2.93 -11.55 -9.99
N ASP A 57 -2.82 -12.06 -8.77
CA ASP A 57 -3.56 -13.22 -8.32
C ASP A 57 -5.05 -12.92 -8.07
N PRO A 58 -5.93 -13.96 -8.11
CA PRO A 58 -7.37 -13.76 -7.92
C PRO A 58 -7.79 -13.22 -6.54
N ASN A 59 -6.96 -13.43 -5.51
CA ASN A 59 -7.27 -13.04 -4.12
C ASN A 59 -6.69 -11.68 -3.74
N GLU A 60 -6.05 -10.98 -4.68
CA GLU A 60 -5.40 -9.71 -4.43
C GLU A 60 -6.36 -8.54 -4.70
N PRO A 61 -6.23 -7.42 -3.98
CA PRO A 61 -6.96 -6.20 -4.32
C PRO A 61 -6.63 -5.80 -5.76
N THR A 62 -7.65 -5.70 -6.62
CA THR A 62 -7.47 -5.40 -8.04
C THR A 62 -8.38 -4.27 -8.52
N ALA A 63 -7.96 -3.61 -9.59
CA ALA A 63 -8.75 -2.61 -10.32
C ALA A 63 -8.34 -2.60 -11.79
N MET A 64 -9.20 -2.05 -12.65
CA MET A 64 -8.82 -1.73 -14.03
C MET A 64 -8.38 -0.26 -14.10
N SER A 65 -7.29 0.02 -14.81
CA SER A 65 -6.95 1.39 -15.16
C SER A 65 -7.97 1.93 -16.16
N THR A 66 -8.29 3.21 -16.01
CA THR A 66 -9.25 3.96 -16.84
C THR A 66 -8.53 5.11 -17.54
N GLU A 67 -9.28 6.05 -18.12
CA GLU A 67 -8.73 7.19 -18.85
C GLU A 67 -7.65 7.96 -18.07
N GLY A 68 -6.53 8.26 -18.73
CA GLY A 68 -5.34 8.84 -18.13
C GLY A 68 -4.59 7.88 -17.19
N GLY A 69 -4.77 6.57 -17.40
CA GLY A 69 -4.14 5.49 -16.65
C GLY A 69 -4.59 5.36 -15.19
N LYS A 70 -5.69 6.01 -14.79
CA LYS A 70 -6.09 6.11 -13.38
C LYS A 70 -6.68 4.80 -12.87
N PHE A 71 -6.30 4.40 -11.66
CA PHE A 71 -6.92 3.27 -10.96
C PHE A 71 -7.23 3.62 -9.50
N THR A 72 -8.10 2.83 -8.88
CA THR A 72 -8.38 2.91 -7.43
C THR A 72 -8.59 1.50 -6.89
N LEU A 73 -7.68 1.06 -6.01
CA LEU A 73 -7.88 -0.14 -5.20
C LEU A 73 -8.65 0.27 -3.94
N THR A 74 -9.74 -0.40 -3.61
CA THR A 74 -10.52 -0.15 -2.39
C THR A 74 -10.25 -1.24 -1.36
N ASP A 75 -10.66 -0.98 -0.11
CA ASP A 75 -10.67 -1.98 0.97
C ASP A 75 -9.29 -2.61 1.23
N VAL A 76 -8.22 -1.82 1.05
CA VAL A 76 -6.85 -2.26 1.28
C VAL A 76 -6.46 -1.96 2.72
N PRO A 77 -5.95 -2.93 3.51
CA PRO A 77 -5.37 -2.64 4.81
C PRO A 77 -4.25 -1.61 4.69
N LYS A 78 -4.29 -0.52 5.46
CA LYS A 78 -3.32 0.57 5.35
C LYS A 78 -1.86 0.12 5.48
N ALA A 79 -1.60 -0.90 6.28
CA ALA A 79 -0.26 -1.48 6.41
C ALA A 79 0.25 -2.05 5.07
N HIS A 80 -0.64 -2.63 4.25
CA HIS A 80 -0.28 -3.28 3.00
C HIS A 80 0.21 -2.30 1.94
N GLN A 81 -0.29 -1.05 1.93
CA GLN A 81 0.12 -0.02 0.97
C GLN A 81 1.64 0.24 1.01
N ALA A 82 2.25 0.19 2.18
CA ALA A 82 3.69 0.43 2.37
C ALA A 82 4.53 -0.86 2.35
N GLN A 83 3.90 -2.04 2.25
CA GLN A 83 4.57 -3.34 2.32
C GLN A 83 4.69 -4.04 0.97
N TYR A 84 3.68 -3.90 0.11
CA TYR A 84 3.59 -4.66 -1.13
C TYR A 84 3.69 -3.77 -2.37
N SER A 85 4.28 -4.33 -3.43
CA SER A 85 4.39 -3.68 -4.73
C SER A 85 3.05 -3.59 -5.43
N LEU A 86 2.92 -2.60 -6.30
CA LEU A 86 1.82 -2.58 -7.27
C LEU A 86 2.29 -3.23 -8.57
N ILE A 87 1.43 -4.04 -9.17
CA ILE A 87 1.65 -4.66 -10.48
C ILE A 87 0.58 -4.17 -11.44
N ALA A 88 0.96 -3.88 -12.68
CA ALA A 88 0.04 -3.61 -13.77
C ALA A 88 0.28 -4.62 -14.91
N GLU A 89 -0.71 -5.48 -15.14
CA GLU A 89 -0.75 -6.41 -16.28
C GLU A 89 -1.46 -5.74 -17.45
N VAL A 90 -0.71 -5.48 -18.51
CA VAL A 90 -1.20 -4.86 -19.73
C VAL A 90 -1.45 -5.93 -20.77
N SER A 91 -2.70 -6.05 -21.22
CA SER A 91 -3.07 -6.97 -22.29
C SER A 91 -3.15 -6.25 -23.63
N VAL A 92 -3.23 -7.00 -24.73
CA VAL A 92 -3.46 -6.45 -26.08
C VAL A 92 -4.80 -5.74 -26.27
N LYS A 93 -5.68 -5.77 -25.25
CA LYS A 93 -6.94 -5.03 -25.24
C LYS A 93 -6.80 -3.64 -24.60
N ALA A 94 -5.70 -3.39 -23.89
CA ALA A 94 -5.43 -2.08 -23.31
C ALA A 94 -5.11 -1.08 -24.42
N ILE A 95 -5.47 0.18 -24.18
CA ILE A 95 -5.24 1.29 -25.09
C ILE A 95 -4.09 2.12 -24.55
N ASP A 96 -3.09 2.34 -25.39
CA ASP A 96 -2.07 3.36 -25.20
C ASP A 96 -2.66 4.69 -25.67
N GLU A 97 -2.86 5.62 -24.73
CA GLU A 97 -3.57 6.86 -25.01
C GLU A 97 -2.73 7.87 -25.80
N MET A 98 -1.40 7.70 -25.90
CA MET A 98 -0.56 8.57 -26.70
C MET A 98 -0.81 8.40 -28.20
N ASN A 99 -1.10 7.17 -28.64
CA ASN A 99 -1.41 6.88 -30.04
C ASN A 99 -2.87 6.45 -30.27
N GLY A 100 -3.66 6.26 -29.20
CA GLY A 100 -5.06 5.86 -29.26
C GLY A 100 -5.28 4.45 -29.81
N LYS A 101 -4.23 3.60 -29.82
CA LYS A 101 -4.28 2.25 -30.35
C LYS A 101 -4.17 1.24 -29.22
N THR A 102 -4.56 0.01 -29.54
CA THR A 102 -4.33 -1.13 -28.67
C THR A 102 -2.84 -1.41 -28.54
N VAL A 103 -2.43 -1.83 -27.34
CA VAL A 103 -1.08 -2.29 -27.05
C VAL A 103 -0.72 -3.50 -27.93
N PRO A 104 0.44 -3.49 -28.63
CA PRO A 104 0.77 -4.52 -29.63
C PRO A 104 1.21 -5.86 -29.03
N LYS A 105 1.74 -5.85 -27.79
CA LYS A 105 2.20 -7.05 -27.08
C LYS A 105 1.89 -6.91 -25.60
N PRO A 106 1.43 -7.98 -24.92
CA PRO A 106 1.20 -7.91 -23.49
C PRO A 106 2.52 -7.73 -22.73
N TYR A 107 2.47 -7.00 -21.61
CA TYR A 107 3.61 -6.79 -20.74
C TYR A 107 3.15 -6.48 -19.31
N THR A 108 4.09 -6.56 -18.37
CA THR A 108 3.84 -6.29 -16.96
C THR A 108 4.75 -5.17 -16.48
N MET A 109 4.21 -4.28 -15.67
CA MET A 109 4.96 -3.24 -14.96
C MET A 109 4.83 -3.45 -13.45
N SER A 110 5.85 -3.02 -12.71
CA SER A 110 5.85 -3.05 -11.26
C SER A 110 6.23 -1.68 -10.70
N ALA A 111 5.62 -1.32 -9.57
CA ALA A 111 6.04 -0.21 -8.75
C ALA A 111 6.42 -0.71 -7.35
N PRO A 112 7.47 -0.15 -6.72
CA PRO A 112 7.85 -0.51 -5.37
C PRO A 112 6.74 -0.17 -4.37
N ALA A 113 6.79 -0.82 -3.20
CA ALA A 113 5.85 -0.56 -2.12
C ALA A 113 5.80 0.92 -1.73
N GLY A 114 4.60 1.41 -1.41
CA GLY A 114 4.35 2.83 -1.12
C GLY A 114 4.28 3.75 -2.35
N SER A 115 4.56 3.26 -3.56
CA SER A 115 4.34 4.02 -4.79
C SER A 115 2.85 4.07 -5.16
N ASN A 116 2.42 5.18 -5.74
CA ASN A 116 1.10 5.32 -6.35
C ASN A 116 1.19 5.50 -7.88
N VAL A 117 2.39 5.33 -8.45
CA VAL A 117 2.63 5.42 -9.90
C VAL A 117 3.36 4.15 -10.34
N ILE A 118 2.78 3.49 -11.34
CA ILE A 118 3.35 2.30 -11.98
C ILE A 118 3.87 2.74 -13.34
N ASN A 119 5.19 2.69 -13.53
CA ASN A 119 5.85 3.11 -14.76
C ASN A 119 6.97 2.10 -15.03
N PRO A 120 7.23 1.69 -16.30
CA PRO A 120 8.41 0.90 -16.57
C PRO A 120 9.64 1.67 -16.09
N SER A 121 10.59 0.98 -15.47
CA SER A 121 11.90 1.56 -15.20
C SER A 121 12.54 1.86 -16.55
N ARG A 122 12.37 3.08 -17.07
CA ARG A 122 13.22 3.59 -18.13
C ARG A 122 14.59 3.80 -17.51
N LEU A 123 15.44 2.78 -17.59
CA LEU A 123 16.89 2.94 -17.42
C LEU A 123 17.43 3.84 -18.53
#